data_AF-A0A653C4M5-F1
#
_entry.id   AF-A0A653C4M5-F1
#
_cell.length_a   1.000
_cell.length_b   1.000
_cell.length_c   1.000
_cell.angle_alpha   90.00
_cell.angle_beta   90.00
_cell.angle_gamma   90.00
#
_symmetry.space_group_name_H-M   'P 1'
#
loop_
_entity.id
_entity.type
_entity.pdbx_description
1 polymer ?
#
loop_
_entity_poly.entity_id
_entity_poly.type
_entity_poly.pdbx_seq_one_letter_code
_entity_poly.pdbx_strand_id
1 'polypeptide(L)'
;MKYVASLISGVGIFCVGTGLSFYHGILGIMNPEPMQDFFWAYFILGGSLVSEGATCLVAFNSIRKGAKQMQMSVKDYVFRAQDPSVNVVLLEDAAAVIGVTLAAGCMGISSVTNSPIPDSIGSLLVGCILGSVASFIIYTNVAALVGRSIPEENLERINLELEKDVMIRAIHDVKGIDMGNKLVRYKAELDFDGRELTRAYLDKQELSELLEEIKKIENIDKLEEFMLKHGENIVDMVGGEIDRIEMKIRKKYPEVRHCDLEIL
;
A
#
# COMPACT_ATOMS: atom_id res chain seq x y z
N MET A 1 7.39 4.23 -5.70
CA MET A 1 7.41 5.13 -6.88
C MET A 1 6.01 5.31 -7.49
N LYS A 2 5.28 4.23 -7.85
CA LYS A 2 3.93 4.33 -8.45
C LYS A 2 2.94 5.18 -7.64
N TYR A 3 2.81 4.93 -6.33
CA TYR A 3 1.89 5.70 -5.47
C TYR A 3 2.24 7.19 -5.32
N VAL A 4 3.54 7.53 -5.35
CA VAL A 4 3.99 8.94 -5.28
C VAL A 4 3.64 9.67 -6.57
N ALA A 5 3.87 9.06 -7.74
CA ALA A 5 3.50 9.63 -9.03
C ALA A 5 1.98 9.80 -9.16
N SER A 6 1.20 8.79 -8.74
CA SER A 6 -0.27 8.88 -8.70
C SER A 6 -0.77 9.97 -7.75
N LEU A 7 -0.12 10.16 -6.59
CA LEU A 7 -0.45 11.24 -5.66
C LEU A 7 -0.19 12.62 -6.28
N ILE A 8 0.97 12.81 -6.91
CA ILE A 8 1.32 14.07 -7.60
C ILE A 8 0.31 14.36 -8.71
N SER A 9 -0.08 13.35 -9.50
CA SER A 9 -1.11 13.48 -10.52
C SER A 9 -2.45 13.92 -9.91
N GLY A 10 -2.91 13.23 -8.85
CA GLY A 10 -4.16 13.55 -8.17
C GLY A 10 -4.20 14.99 -7.63
N VAL A 11 -3.11 15.46 -7.01
CA VAL A 11 -3.00 16.85 -6.54
C VAL A 11 -2.99 17.83 -7.72
N GLY A 12 -2.35 17.50 -8.83
CA GLY A 12 -2.38 18.31 -10.06
C GLY A 12 -3.79 18.45 -10.63
N ILE A 13 -4.52 17.35 -10.76
CA ILE A 13 -5.91 17.33 -11.25
C ILE A 13 -6.83 18.10 -10.29
N PHE A 14 -6.62 17.98 -8.99
CA PHE A 14 -7.39 18.71 -8.00
C PHE A 14 -7.13 20.22 -8.11
N CYS A 15 -5.87 20.66 -7.96
CA CYS A 15 -5.55 22.08 -7.92
C CYS A 15 -5.76 22.78 -9.27
N VAL A 16 -5.28 22.17 -10.37
CA VAL A 16 -5.34 22.77 -11.70
C VAL A 16 -6.68 22.47 -12.36
N GLY A 17 -7.08 21.21 -12.42
CA GLY A 17 -8.33 20.81 -13.09
C GLY A 17 -9.55 21.38 -12.37
N THR A 18 -9.76 21.00 -11.11
CA THR A 18 -10.93 21.47 -10.35
C THR A 18 -10.88 22.98 -10.13
N GLY A 19 -9.71 23.52 -9.77
CA GLY A 19 -9.55 24.96 -9.56
C GLY A 19 -9.91 25.80 -10.79
N LEU A 20 -9.40 25.43 -11.97
CA LEU A 20 -9.72 26.15 -13.22
C LEU A 20 -11.18 25.97 -13.64
N SER A 21 -11.75 24.77 -13.50
CA SER A 21 -13.16 24.52 -13.82
C SER A 21 -14.11 25.33 -12.94
N PHE A 22 -13.83 25.46 -11.64
CA PHE A 22 -14.59 26.32 -10.75
C PHE A 22 -14.39 27.81 -11.06
N TYR A 23 -13.14 28.22 -11.33
CA TYR A 23 -12.84 29.60 -11.68
C TYR A 23 -13.61 30.06 -12.93
N HIS A 24 -13.54 29.29 -14.03
CA HIS A 24 -14.27 29.61 -15.26
C HIS A 24 -15.78 29.52 -15.09
N GLY A 25 -16.28 28.55 -14.32
CA GLY A 25 -17.71 28.41 -14.05
C GLY A 25 -18.28 29.59 -13.26
N ILE A 26 -17.59 30.04 -12.21
CA ILE A 26 -18.01 31.22 -11.43
C ILE A 26 -17.87 32.49 -12.26
N LEU A 27 -16.74 32.66 -12.96
CA LEU A 27 -16.49 33.84 -13.78
C LEU A 27 -17.52 33.98 -14.90
N GLY A 28 -17.88 32.89 -15.59
CA GLY A 28 -18.89 32.89 -16.65
C GLY A 28 -20.31 33.21 -16.16
N ILE A 29 -20.62 32.91 -14.90
CA ILE A 29 -21.89 33.35 -14.26
C ILE A 29 -21.84 34.83 -13.88
N MET A 30 -20.71 35.31 -13.33
CA MET A 30 -20.56 36.68 -12.84
C MET A 30 -20.38 37.70 -13.98
N ASN A 31 -19.65 37.35 -15.03
CA ASN A 31 -19.37 38.18 -16.19
C ASN A 31 -19.63 37.37 -17.47
N PRO A 32 -20.89 37.33 -17.95
CA PRO A 32 -21.23 36.65 -19.19
C PRO A 32 -20.58 37.35 -20.39
N GLU A 33 -19.49 36.78 -20.92
CA GLU A 33 -18.88 37.25 -22.16
C GLU A 33 -19.65 36.76 -23.40
N PRO A 34 -19.64 37.53 -24.51
CA PRO A 34 -20.28 37.11 -25.75
C PRO A 34 -19.65 35.82 -26.28
N MET A 35 -20.50 34.92 -26.80
CA MET A 35 -20.08 33.62 -27.32
C MET A 35 -19.04 33.78 -28.43
N GLN A 36 -17.87 33.15 -28.23
CA GLN A 36 -16.86 32.99 -29.26
C GLN A 36 -17.15 31.77 -30.12
N ASP A 37 -16.44 31.69 -31.25
CA ASP A 37 -16.63 30.62 -32.24
C ASP A 37 -16.20 29.26 -31.66
N PHE A 38 -17.19 28.42 -31.35
CA PHE A 38 -17.02 27.15 -30.65
C PHE A 38 -16.41 26.02 -31.52
N PHE A 39 -16.14 26.29 -32.79
CA PHE A 39 -15.66 25.32 -33.76
C PHE A 39 -14.40 24.57 -33.28
N TRP A 40 -13.41 25.30 -32.79
CA TRP A 40 -12.16 24.70 -32.28
C TRP A 40 -12.37 23.92 -30.99
N ALA A 41 -13.25 24.39 -30.10
CA ALA A 41 -13.56 23.71 -28.86
C ALA A 41 -14.23 22.34 -29.11
N TYR A 42 -15.15 22.25 -30.07
CA TYR A 42 -15.72 20.95 -30.48
C TYR A 42 -14.68 20.00 -31.06
N PHE A 43 -13.72 20.51 -31.84
CA PHE A 43 -12.65 19.68 -32.40
C PHE A 43 -11.74 19.12 -31.29
N ILE A 44 -11.37 19.94 -30.31
CA ILE A 44 -10.56 19.52 -29.16
C ILE A 44 -11.33 18.52 -28.29
N LEU A 45 -12.61 18.79 -27.99
CA LEU A 45 -13.47 17.87 -27.22
C LEU A 45 -13.64 16.52 -27.95
N GLY A 46 -13.84 16.55 -29.26
CA GLY A 46 -13.94 15.34 -30.07
C GLY A 46 -12.66 14.51 -30.06
N GLY A 47 -11.50 15.17 -30.24
CA GLY A 47 -10.19 14.51 -30.14
C GLY A 47 -9.92 13.92 -28.75
N SER A 48 -10.24 14.67 -27.69
CA SER A 48 -10.13 14.21 -26.30
C SER A 48 -11.04 13.02 -26.03
N LEU A 49 -12.31 13.07 -26.44
CA LEU A 49 -13.27 11.99 -26.23
C LEU A 49 -12.83 10.69 -26.91
N VAL A 50 -12.27 10.77 -28.12
CA VAL A 50 -11.74 9.60 -28.85
C VAL A 50 -10.51 9.04 -28.14
N SER A 51 -9.58 9.91 -27.73
CA SER A 51 -8.36 9.51 -27.03
C SER A 51 -8.67 8.86 -25.67
N GLU A 52 -9.42 9.55 -24.81
CA GLU A 52 -9.78 9.08 -23.47
C GLU A 52 -10.76 7.90 -23.52
N GLY A 53 -11.66 7.88 -24.51
CA GLY A 53 -12.54 6.75 -24.76
C GLY A 53 -11.75 5.49 -25.10
N ALA A 54 -10.71 5.60 -25.93
CA ALA A 54 -9.86 4.48 -26.29
C ALA A 54 -9.05 3.95 -25.10
N THR A 55 -8.44 4.83 -24.30
CA THR A 55 -7.70 4.43 -23.08
C THR A 55 -8.62 3.77 -22.05
N CYS A 56 -9.79 4.38 -21.79
CA CYS A 56 -10.79 3.82 -20.88
C CYS A 56 -11.26 2.43 -21.32
N LEU A 57 -11.52 2.23 -22.62
CA LEU A 57 -11.89 0.91 -23.16
C LEU A 57 -10.79 -0.14 -23.00
N VAL A 58 -9.53 0.25 -23.19
CA VAL A 58 -8.37 -0.64 -22.98
C VAL A 58 -8.22 -1.00 -21.50
N ALA A 59 -8.34 -0.04 -20.60
CA ALA A 59 -8.28 -0.25 -19.15
C ALA A 59 -9.43 -1.17 -18.69
N PHE A 60 -10.65 -0.90 -19.13
CA PHE A 60 -11.82 -1.72 -18.82
C PHE A 60 -11.70 -3.15 -19.33
N ASN A 61 -11.19 -3.33 -20.56
CA ASN A 61 -10.94 -4.66 -21.12
C ASN A 61 -9.87 -5.43 -20.34
N SER A 62 -8.86 -4.74 -19.81
CA SER A 62 -7.80 -5.34 -18.99
C SER A 62 -8.38 -5.87 -17.67
N ILE A 63 -9.23 -5.08 -17.00
CA ILE A 63 -9.94 -5.48 -15.79
C ILE A 63 -10.88 -6.66 -16.07
N ARG A 64 -11.65 -6.61 -17.16
CA ARG A 64 -12.57 -7.68 -17.54
C ARG A 64 -11.84 -9.00 -17.81
N LYS A 65 -10.67 -8.96 -18.45
CA LYS A 65 -9.82 -10.15 -18.65
C LYS A 65 -9.31 -10.71 -17.31
N GLY A 66 -8.84 -9.85 -16.40
CA GLY A 66 -8.42 -10.26 -15.05
C GLY A 66 -9.54 -10.88 -14.22
N ALA A 67 -10.73 -10.26 -14.25
CA ALA A 67 -11.93 -10.78 -13.58
C ALA A 67 -12.33 -12.17 -14.08
N LYS A 68 -12.24 -12.39 -15.39
CA LYS A 68 -12.54 -13.69 -16.01
C LYS A 68 -11.53 -14.77 -15.62
N GLN A 69 -10.24 -14.43 -15.50
CA GLN A 69 -9.21 -15.37 -15.04
C GLN A 69 -9.44 -15.81 -13.60
N MET A 70 -9.96 -14.91 -12.76
CA MET A 70 -10.23 -15.18 -11.35
C MET A 70 -11.69 -15.64 -11.07
N GLN A 71 -12.46 -15.97 -12.12
CA GLN A 71 -13.88 -16.38 -12.04
C GLN A 71 -14.76 -15.49 -11.15
N MET A 72 -14.55 -14.18 -11.17
CA MET A 72 -15.32 -13.23 -10.35
C MET A 72 -16.01 -12.17 -11.21
N SER A 73 -17.06 -11.56 -10.65
CA SER A 73 -17.73 -10.43 -11.30
C SER A 73 -16.76 -9.25 -11.44
N VAL A 74 -16.94 -8.42 -12.47
CA VAL A 74 -16.10 -7.22 -12.68
C VAL A 74 -16.20 -6.27 -11.50
N LYS A 75 -17.39 -6.16 -10.87
CA LYS A 75 -17.58 -5.34 -9.66
C LYS A 75 -16.75 -5.88 -8.50
N ASP A 76 -16.84 -7.18 -8.25
CA ASP A 76 -16.10 -7.82 -7.16
C ASP A 76 -14.59 -7.78 -7.44
N TYR A 77 -14.17 -7.93 -8.70
CA TYR A 77 -12.77 -7.80 -9.07
C TYR A 77 -12.25 -6.38 -8.81
N VAL A 78 -13.01 -5.33 -9.14
CA VAL A 78 -12.64 -3.94 -8.84
C VAL A 78 -12.61 -3.71 -7.33
N PHE A 79 -13.64 -4.11 -6.58
CA PHE A 79 -13.68 -3.91 -5.12
C PHE A 79 -12.61 -4.72 -4.36
N ARG A 80 -12.22 -5.88 -4.88
CA ARG A 80 -11.27 -6.81 -4.26
C ARG A 80 -9.86 -6.72 -4.86
N ALA A 81 -9.68 -5.93 -5.93
CA ALA A 81 -8.40 -5.78 -6.62
C ALA A 81 -7.33 -5.35 -5.63
N GLN A 82 -6.32 -6.22 -5.48
CA GLN A 82 -5.16 -6.00 -4.61
C GLN A 82 -4.29 -4.83 -5.10
N ASP A 83 -4.46 -4.37 -6.34
CA ASP A 83 -3.72 -3.24 -6.93
C ASP A 83 -4.60 -1.98 -7.02
N PRO A 84 -4.62 -1.12 -5.98
CA PRO A 84 -5.39 0.13 -5.98
C PRO A 84 -5.03 1.06 -7.15
N SER A 85 -3.83 0.93 -7.71
CA SER A 85 -3.39 1.72 -8.86
C SER A 85 -4.23 1.49 -10.12
N VAL A 86 -4.72 0.28 -10.38
CA VAL A 86 -5.50 -0.01 -11.61
C VAL A 86 -6.89 0.61 -11.53
N ASN A 87 -7.51 0.55 -10.36
CA ASN A 87 -8.81 1.20 -10.14
C ASN A 87 -8.72 2.71 -10.22
N VAL A 88 -7.63 3.30 -9.70
CA VAL A 88 -7.39 4.74 -9.77
C VAL A 88 -7.34 5.23 -11.22
N VAL A 89 -6.56 4.56 -12.09
CA VAL A 89 -6.46 4.94 -13.50
C VAL A 89 -7.79 4.79 -14.22
N LEU A 90 -8.53 3.70 -13.97
CA LEU A 90 -9.86 3.53 -14.58
C LEU A 90 -10.83 4.65 -14.17
N LEU A 91 -10.83 5.03 -12.89
CA LEU A 91 -11.70 6.11 -12.39
C LEU A 91 -11.32 7.46 -12.99
N GLU A 92 -10.03 7.71 -13.21
CA GLU A 92 -9.51 8.91 -13.88
C GLU A 92 -9.99 8.98 -15.33
N ASP A 93 -9.74 7.93 -16.13
CA ASP A 93 -10.17 7.85 -17.53
C ASP A 93 -11.70 7.95 -17.66
N ALA A 94 -12.44 7.28 -16.76
CA ALA A 94 -13.90 7.36 -16.73
C ALA A 94 -14.41 8.77 -16.38
N ALA A 95 -13.77 9.46 -15.43
CA ALA A 95 -14.10 10.82 -15.08
C ALA A 95 -13.81 11.79 -16.23
N ALA A 96 -12.71 11.59 -16.96
CA ALA A 96 -12.38 12.37 -18.14
C ALA A 96 -13.44 12.19 -19.24
N VAL A 97 -13.84 10.96 -19.56
CA VAL A 97 -14.88 10.69 -20.57
C VAL A 97 -16.23 11.29 -20.18
N ILE A 98 -16.64 11.15 -18.92
CA ILE A 98 -17.90 11.73 -18.41
C ILE A 98 -17.81 13.26 -18.45
N GLY A 99 -16.69 13.83 -18.01
CA GLY A 99 -16.47 15.28 -17.99
C GLY A 99 -16.51 15.89 -19.39
N VAL A 100 -15.83 15.28 -20.37
CA VAL A 100 -15.85 15.72 -21.77
C VAL A 100 -17.24 15.60 -22.38
N THR A 101 -17.95 14.50 -22.10
CA THR A 101 -19.33 14.30 -22.59
C THR A 101 -20.28 15.35 -22.00
N LEU A 102 -20.13 15.66 -20.71
CA LEU A 102 -20.93 16.67 -20.03
C LEU A 102 -20.62 18.08 -20.58
N ALA A 103 -19.34 18.41 -20.75
CA ALA A 103 -18.90 19.69 -21.32
C ALA A 103 -19.47 19.87 -22.74
N ALA A 104 -19.34 18.86 -23.60
CA ALA A 104 -19.89 18.89 -24.95
C ALA A 104 -21.43 19.06 -24.96
N GLY A 105 -22.13 18.41 -24.03
CA GLY A 105 -23.58 18.57 -23.88
C GLY A 105 -23.99 19.98 -23.44
N CYS A 106 -23.34 20.52 -22.41
CA CYS A 106 -23.58 21.86 -21.90
C CYS A 106 -23.27 22.94 -22.95
N MET A 107 -22.16 22.79 -23.66
CA MET A 107 -21.75 23.64 -24.76
C MET A 107 -22.72 23.56 -25.95
N GLY A 108 -23.26 22.38 -26.26
CA GLY A 108 -24.33 22.20 -27.25
C GLY A 108 -25.61 22.94 -26.88
N ILE A 109 -26.05 22.83 -25.62
CA ILE A 109 -27.22 23.56 -25.11
C ILE A 109 -26.96 25.06 -25.15
N SER A 110 -25.76 25.50 -24.77
CA SER A 110 -25.34 26.89 -24.80
C SER A 110 -25.46 27.45 -26.23
N SER A 111 -24.96 26.72 -27.23
CA SER A 111 -25.02 27.11 -28.66
C SER A 111 -26.44 27.22 -29.20
N VAL A 112 -27.38 26.39 -28.74
CA VAL A 112 -28.79 26.47 -29.15
C VAL A 112 -29.53 27.61 -28.44
N THR A 113 -29.18 27.85 -27.16
CA THR A 113 -29.86 28.85 -26.31
C THR A 113 -29.31 30.26 -26.52
N ASN A 114 -28.17 30.41 -27.22
CA ASN A 114 -27.41 31.67 -27.33
C ASN A 114 -27.13 32.32 -25.96
N SER A 115 -26.91 31.49 -24.94
CA SER A 115 -26.64 31.92 -23.57
C SER A 115 -25.41 31.20 -23.06
N PRO A 116 -24.43 31.88 -22.43
CA PRO A 116 -23.21 31.26 -21.87
C PRO A 116 -23.45 30.58 -20.50
N ILE A 117 -24.66 30.68 -19.95
CA ILE A 117 -25.00 30.14 -18.63
C ILE A 117 -24.91 28.60 -18.58
N PRO A 118 -25.43 27.83 -19.56
CA PRO A 118 -25.35 26.37 -19.55
C PRO A 118 -23.91 25.85 -19.59
N ASP A 119 -23.01 26.53 -20.32
CA ASP A 119 -21.59 26.20 -20.38
C ASP A 119 -20.87 26.44 -19.04
N SER A 120 -21.18 27.58 -18.39
CA SER A 120 -20.65 27.92 -17.06
C SER A 120 -21.08 26.90 -15.98
N ILE A 121 -22.34 26.45 -16.03
CA ILE A 121 -22.83 25.37 -15.16
C ILE A 121 -22.12 24.05 -15.49
N GLY A 122 -21.90 23.76 -16.77
CA GLY A 122 -21.13 22.60 -17.21
C GLY A 122 -19.73 22.58 -16.61
N SER A 123 -19.03 23.71 -16.64
CA SER A 123 -17.70 23.86 -16.04
C SER A 123 -17.70 23.56 -14.54
N LEU A 124 -18.70 24.04 -13.79
CA LEU A 124 -18.85 23.73 -12.37
C LEU A 124 -19.07 22.23 -12.11
N LEU A 125 -19.94 21.59 -12.91
CA LEU A 125 -20.22 20.16 -12.77
C LEU A 125 -18.99 19.30 -13.10
N VAL A 126 -18.25 19.65 -14.15
CA VAL A 126 -16.97 18.99 -14.48
C VAL A 126 -15.97 19.16 -13.33
N GLY A 127 -15.89 20.36 -12.76
CA GLY A 127 -15.10 20.62 -11.56
C GLY A 127 -15.48 19.71 -10.39
N CYS A 128 -16.77 19.53 -10.11
CA CYS A 128 -17.22 18.62 -9.05
C CYS A 128 -16.79 17.16 -9.30
N ILE A 129 -16.88 16.69 -10.55
CA ILE A 129 -16.45 15.33 -10.92
C ILE A 129 -14.95 15.16 -10.74
N LEU A 130 -14.15 16.08 -11.29
CA LEU A 130 -12.69 16.08 -11.15
C LEU A 130 -12.27 16.16 -9.68
N GLY A 131 -12.92 17.02 -8.89
CA GLY A 131 -12.64 17.20 -7.48
C GLY A 131 -12.94 15.94 -6.66
N SER A 132 -14.06 15.28 -6.93
CA SER A 132 -14.45 14.03 -6.27
C SER A 132 -13.46 12.90 -6.57
N VAL A 133 -13.11 12.71 -7.85
CA VAL A 133 -12.17 11.65 -8.26
C VAL A 133 -10.76 11.94 -7.77
N ALA A 134 -10.27 13.17 -7.89
CA ALA A 134 -8.96 13.55 -7.38
C ALA A 134 -8.85 13.38 -5.86
N SER A 135 -9.90 13.73 -5.10
CA SER A 135 -9.95 13.51 -3.65
C SER A 135 -9.88 12.01 -3.30
N PHE A 136 -10.60 11.17 -4.04
CA PHE A 136 -10.55 9.72 -3.89
C PHE A 136 -9.15 9.14 -4.18
N ILE A 137 -8.50 9.64 -5.24
CA ILE A 137 -7.14 9.24 -5.61
C ILE A 137 -6.15 9.63 -4.50
N ILE A 138 -6.22 10.87 -4.00
CA ILE A 138 -5.35 11.37 -2.94
C ILE A 138 -5.51 10.51 -1.68
N TYR A 139 -6.75 10.30 -1.23
CA TYR A 139 -7.03 9.51 -0.02
C TYR A 139 -6.50 8.07 -0.14
N THR A 140 -6.73 7.43 -1.29
CA THR A 140 -6.31 6.05 -1.53
C THR A 140 -4.79 5.90 -1.59
N ASN A 141 -4.10 6.86 -2.22
CA ASN A 141 -2.63 6.83 -2.35
C ASN A 141 -1.93 7.22 -1.04
N VAL A 142 -2.46 8.16 -0.27
CA VAL A 142 -1.93 8.48 1.06
C VAL A 142 -2.01 7.25 1.96
N ALA A 143 -3.15 6.55 1.97
CA ALA A 143 -3.30 5.31 2.74
C ALA A 143 -2.30 4.21 2.29
N ALA A 144 -1.94 4.15 1.01
CA ALA A 144 -0.93 3.22 0.51
C ALA A 144 0.51 3.65 0.89
N LEU A 145 0.80 4.96 0.93
CA LEU A 145 2.11 5.50 1.29
C LEU A 145 2.41 5.41 2.79
N VAL A 146 1.39 5.52 3.64
CA VAL A 146 1.51 5.32 5.09
C VAL A 146 1.82 3.86 5.44
N GLY A 147 1.63 2.94 4.48
CA GLY A 147 1.82 1.51 4.66
C GLY A 147 0.53 0.87 5.18
N ARG A 148 -0.09 0.04 4.34
CA ARG A 148 -1.26 -0.74 4.78
C ARG A 148 -0.78 -1.92 5.60
N SER A 149 -1.42 -2.15 6.73
CA SER A 149 -1.23 -3.41 7.46
C SER A 149 -1.65 -4.58 6.58
N ILE A 150 -0.91 -5.68 6.64
CA ILE A 150 -1.34 -6.91 5.98
C ILE A 150 -2.65 -7.42 6.62
N PRO A 151 -3.48 -8.19 5.88
CA PRO A 151 -4.71 -8.74 6.44
C PRO A 151 -4.45 -9.47 7.75
N GLU A 152 -5.32 -9.26 8.75
CA GLU A 152 -5.17 -9.81 10.10
C GLU A 152 -5.03 -11.33 10.09
N GLU A 153 -5.78 -12.02 9.23
CA GLU A 153 -5.66 -13.48 9.02
C GLU A 153 -4.25 -13.92 8.57
N ASN A 154 -3.57 -13.12 7.74
CA ASN A 154 -2.20 -13.43 7.32
C ASN A 154 -1.20 -13.16 8.44
N LEU A 155 -1.42 -12.10 9.21
CA LEU A 155 -0.64 -11.78 10.42
C LEU A 155 -0.73 -12.93 11.44
N GLU A 156 -1.95 -13.37 11.76
CA GLU A 156 -2.19 -14.47 12.70
C GLU A 156 -1.54 -15.78 12.24
N ARG A 157 -1.58 -16.09 10.94
CA ARG A 157 -0.92 -17.30 10.40
C ARG A 157 0.60 -17.28 10.58
N ILE A 158 1.23 -16.11 10.50
CA ILE A 158 2.67 -15.97 10.75
C ILE A 158 2.93 -16.09 12.25
N ASN A 159 2.13 -15.43 13.10
CA ASN A 159 2.24 -15.48 14.56
C ASN A 159 2.11 -16.92 15.08
N LEU A 160 1.08 -17.64 14.64
CA LEU A 160 0.86 -19.05 15.00
C LEU A 160 2.02 -19.97 14.59
N GLU A 161 2.83 -19.57 13.60
CA GLU A 161 4.01 -20.34 13.22
C GLU A 161 5.21 -20.04 14.13
N LEU A 162 5.35 -18.79 14.56
CA LEU A 162 6.34 -18.39 15.56
C LEU A 162 6.04 -19.01 16.92
N GLU A 163 4.78 -19.02 17.36
CA GLU A 163 4.35 -19.62 18.63
C GLU A 163 4.60 -21.13 18.72
N LYS A 164 4.83 -21.82 17.59
CA LYS A 164 5.19 -23.26 17.59
C LYS A 164 6.65 -23.52 17.90
N ASP A 165 7.50 -22.49 17.90
CA ASP A 165 8.91 -22.66 18.20
C ASP A 165 9.14 -22.73 19.71
N VAL A 166 9.82 -23.78 20.17
CA VAL A 166 10.09 -24.02 21.60
C VAL A 166 10.94 -22.92 22.24
N MET A 167 11.69 -22.16 21.43
CA MET A 167 12.53 -21.07 21.91
C MET A 167 11.74 -19.81 22.24
N ILE A 168 10.52 -19.66 21.72
CA ILE A 168 9.70 -18.46 21.87
C ILE A 168 8.73 -18.65 23.02
N ARG A 169 8.80 -17.78 24.04
CA ARG A 169 7.85 -17.73 25.14
C ARG A 169 6.62 -16.89 24.80
N ALA A 170 6.84 -15.71 24.21
CA ALA A 170 5.79 -14.79 23.81
C ALA A 170 6.23 -13.91 22.64
N ILE A 171 5.26 -13.33 21.94
CA ILE A 171 5.46 -12.43 20.81
C ILE A 171 4.74 -11.12 21.12
N HIS A 172 5.43 -10.01 20.92
CA HIS A 172 4.95 -8.65 21.19
C HIS A 172 5.17 -7.72 19.98
N ASP A 173 4.51 -6.55 20.01
CA ASP A 173 4.55 -5.49 18.99
C ASP A 173 4.59 -5.98 17.53
N VAL A 174 3.69 -6.91 17.17
CA VAL A 174 3.66 -7.47 15.82
C VAL A 174 3.13 -6.44 14.83
N LYS A 175 3.92 -6.18 13.79
CA LYS A 175 3.58 -5.27 12.68
C LYS A 175 3.88 -5.93 11.35
N GLY A 176 2.85 -6.15 10.55
CA GLY A 176 2.97 -6.57 9.16
C GLY A 176 2.56 -5.45 8.23
N ILE A 177 3.46 -4.96 7.39
CA ILE A 177 3.21 -3.87 6.42
C ILE A 177 3.32 -4.41 5.00
N ASP A 178 2.29 -4.17 4.19
CA ASP A 178 2.34 -4.41 2.75
C ASP A 178 3.13 -3.29 2.07
N MET A 179 4.25 -3.65 1.42
CA MET A 179 5.09 -2.72 0.66
C MET A 179 4.67 -2.63 -0.82
N GLY A 180 3.57 -3.28 -1.19
CA GLY A 180 3.09 -3.41 -2.55
C GLY A 180 3.81 -4.51 -3.34
N ASN A 181 3.26 -4.88 -4.49
CA ASN A 181 3.80 -5.92 -5.38
C ASN A 181 3.95 -7.29 -4.69
N LYS A 182 3.04 -7.63 -3.76
CA LYS A 182 3.03 -8.86 -2.95
C LYS A 182 4.26 -9.03 -2.05
N LEU A 183 4.89 -7.92 -1.66
CA LEU A 183 6.02 -7.92 -0.72
C LEU A 183 5.54 -7.43 0.64
N VAL A 184 5.79 -8.24 1.66
CA VAL A 184 5.44 -7.96 3.04
C VAL A 184 6.71 -7.69 3.83
N ARG A 185 6.66 -6.65 4.67
CA ARG A 185 7.60 -6.45 5.77
C ARG A 185 6.92 -6.88 7.06
N TYR A 186 7.53 -7.82 7.76
CA TYR A 186 7.06 -8.32 9.04
C TYR A 186 8.07 -7.93 10.11
N LYS A 187 7.60 -7.31 11.19
CA LYS A 187 8.36 -6.98 12.39
C LYS A 187 7.65 -7.55 13.60
N ALA A 188 8.40 -8.14 14.52
CA ALA A 188 7.89 -8.58 15.82
C ALA A 188 8.98 -8.52 16.89
N GLU A 189 8.58 -8.29 18.12
CA GLU A 189 9.41 -8.43 19.32
C GLU A 189 9.19 -9.82 19.92
N LEU A 190 10.27 -10.53 20.26
CA LEU A 190 10.25 -11.89 20.76
C LEU A 190 10.76 -11.93 22.20
N ASP A 191 9.98 -12.55 23.09
CA ASP A 191 10.45 -13.00 24.40
C ASP A 191 10.94 -14.45 24.26
N PHE A 192 12.24 -14.66 24.49
CA PHE A 192 12.86 -15.97 24.42
C PHE A 192 12.76 -16.73 25.74
N ASP A 193 12.50 -18.04 25.67
CA ASP A 193 12.60 -18.86 26.87
C ASP A 193 14.07 -19.14 27.21
N GLY A 194 14.61 -18.35 28.14
CA GLY A 194 15.99 -18.52 28.63
C GLY A 194 16.31 -19.92 29.15
N ARG A 195 15.32 -20.72 29.59
CA ARG A 195 15.55 -22.13 29.98
C ARG A 195 15.81 -23.03 28.78
N GLU A 196 15.01 -22.92 27.74
CA GLU A 196 15.20 -23.70 26.51
C GLU A 196 16.44 -23.25 25.76
N LEU A 197 16.74 -21.94 25.78
CA LEU A 197 17.99 -21.38 25.27
C LEU A 197 19.20 -21.98 26.03
N THR A 198 19.17 -21.97 27.36
CA THR A 198 20.26 -22.59 28.16
C THR A 198 20.35 -24.09 27.88
N ARG A 199 19.22 -24.79 27.72
CA ARG A 199 19.22 -26.22 27.37
C ARG A 199 19.88 -26.47 26.02
N ALA A 200 19.54 -25.71 24.98
CA ALA A 200 20.16 -25.84 23.67
C ALA A 200 21.65 -25.46 23.68
N TYR A 201 22.07 -24.55 24.57
CA TYR A 201 23.48 -24.27 24.79
C TYR A 201 24.20 -25.46 25.44
N LEU A 202 23.62 -26.02 26.50
CA LEU A 202 24.17 -27.18 27.22
C LEU A 202 24.23 -28.43 26.34
N ASP A 203 23.27 -28.62 25.42
CA ASP A 203 23.27 -29.74 24.46
C ASP A 203 24.47 -29.69 23.49
N LYS A 204 25.10 -28.52 23.30
CA LYS A 204 26.32 -28.34 22.50
C LYS A 204 27.60 -28.48 23.33
N GLN A 205 27.50 -28.62 24.66
CA GLN A 205 28.63 -28.70 25.57
C GLN A 205 28.78 -30.11 26.14
N GLU A 206 30.01 -30.50 26.48
CA GLU A 206 30.24 -31.70 27.26
C GLU A 206 30.05 -31.42 28.75
N LEU A 207 28.87 -31.79 29.28
CA LEU A 207 28.52 -31.58 30.70
C LEU A 207 29.55 -32.15 31.68
N SER A 208 30.25 -33.23 31.31
CA SER A 208 31.35 -33.81 32.09
C SER A 208 32.54 -32.86 32.23
N GLU A 209 32.94 -32.20 31.14
CA GLU A 209 34.05 -31.24 31.16
C GLU A 209 33.66 -29.99 31.94
N LEU A 210 32.44 -29.51 31.72
CA LEU A 210 31.88 -28.34 32.39
C LEU A 210 31.80 -28.56 33.92
N LEU A 211 31.46 -29.78 34.34
CA LEU A 211 31.43 -30.18 35.75
C LEU A 211 32.85 -30.27 36.35
N GLU A 212 33.84 -30.73 35.59
CA GLU A 212 35.25 -30.71 36.01
C GLU A 212 35.82 -29.28 36.07
N GLU A 213 35.40 -28.39 35.17
CA GLU A 213 35.75 -26.96 35.19
C GLU A 213 35.18 -26.30 36.47
N ILE A 214 33.91 -26.55 36.79
CA ILE A 214 33.27 -26.04 38.02
C ILE A 214 33.99 -26.51 39.29
N LYS A 215 34.43 -27.78 39.36
CA LYS A 215 35.16 -28.31 40.52
C LYS A 215 36.50 -27.61 40.78
N LYS A 216 37.10 -26.98 39.76
CA LYS A 216 38.39 -26.28 39.84
C LYS A 216 38.25 -24.80 40.20
N ILE A 217 37.02 -24.31 40.38
CA ILE A 217 36.75 -22.94 40.80
C ILE A 217 37.00 -22.83 42.31
N GLU A 218 38.09 -22.17 42.67
CA GLU A 218 38.55 -22.05 44.06
C GLU A 218 38.31 -20.65 44.67
N ASN A 219 38.12 -19.64 43.83
CA ASN A 219 37.98 -18.24 44.20
C ASN A 219 36.85 -17.54 43.42
N ILE A 220 36.38 -16.42 43.97
CA ILE A 220 35.28 -15.61 43.40
C ILE A 220 35.65 -15.12 41.99
N ASP A 221 36.90 -14.73 41.74
CA ASP A 221 37.33 -14.21 40.44
C ASP A 221 37.17 -15.25 39.32
N LYS A 222 37.51 -16.52 39.58
CA LYS A 222 37.32 -17.61 38.60
C LYS A 222 35.85 -17.95 38.39
N LEU A 223 35.01 -17.80 39.42
CA LEU A 223 33.56 -17.98 39.28
C LEU A 223 32.97 -16.91 38.37
N GLU A 224 33.40 -15.66 38.54
CA GLU A 224 32.98 -14.54 37.70
C GLU A 224 33.39 -14.76 36.24
N GLU A 225 34.65 -15.14 35.99
CA GLU A 225 35.16 -15.45 34.64
C GLU A 225 34.35 -16.58 33.98
N PHE A 226 34.05 -17.65 34.71
CA PHE A 226 33.22 -18.76 34.25
C PHE A 226 31.80 -18.29 33.87
N MET A 227 31.15 -17.51 34.73
CA MET A 227 29.79 -17.00 34.49
C MET A 227 29.74 -16.03 33.30
N LEU A 228 30.75 -15.16 33.16
CA LEU A 228 30.84 -14.23 32.04
C LEU A 228 31.04 -14.97 30.71
N LYS A 229 31.96 -15.95 30.67
CA LYS A 229 32.21 -16.79 29.49
C LYS A 229 30.93 -17.51 29.03
N HIS A 230 30.21 -18.17 29.94
CA HIS A 230 28.99 -18.89 29.55
C HIS A 230 27.82 -17.94 29.26
N GLY A 231 27.72 -16.82 29.99
CA GLY A 231 26.71 -15.78 29.75
C GLY A 231 26.84 -15.18 28.35
N GLU A 232 28.05 -14.80 27.93
CA GLU A 232 28.33 -14.28 26.58
C GLU A 232 27.92 -15.28 25.50
N ASN A 233 28.35 -16.54 25.63
CA ASN A 233 28.01 -17.58 24.67
C ASN A 233 26.49 -17.85 24.56
N ILE A 234 25.77 -17.77 25.67
CA ILE A 234 24.30 -17.93 25.68
C ILE A 234 23.64 -16.76 24.93
N VAL A 235 24.10 -15.52 25.17
CA VAL A 235 23.60 -14.32 24.48
C VAL A 235 23.91 -14.38 22.98
N ASP A 236 25.12 -14.77 22.61
CA ASP A 236 25.52 -14.95 21.19
C ASP A 236 24.65 -15.98 20.48
N MET A 237 24.21 -17.02 21.19
CA MET A 237 23.33 -18.03 20.63
C MET A 237 21.94 -17.47 20.29
N VAL A 238 21.45 -16.45 21.00
CA VAL A 238 20.15 -15.82 20.70
C VAL A 238 20.14 -15.25 19.28
N GLY A 239 21.23 -14.59 18.87
CA GLY A 239 21.35 -14.07 17.50
C GLY A 239 21.23 -15.18 16.44
N GLY A 240 21.87 -16.32 16.68
CA GLY A 240 21.76 -17.49 15.79
C GLY A 240 20.36 -18.10 15.74
N GLU A 241 19.63 -18.09 16.86
CA GLU A 241 18.24 -18.56 16.91
C GLU A 241 17.29 -17.61 16.18
N ILE A 242 17.51 -16.29 16.27
CA ILE A 242 16.77 -15.29 15.49
C ILE A 242 16.95 -15.56 13.99
N ASP A 243 18.20 -15.67 13.52
CA ASP A 243 18.50 -15.94 12.10
C ASP A 243 17.82 -17.24 11.62
N ARG A 244 17.83 -18.28 12.45
CA ARG A 244 17.17 -19.56 12.18
C ARG A 244 15.66 -19.37 11.97
N ILE A 245 15.01 -18.62 12.86
CA ILE A 245 13.58 -18.36 12.83
C ILE A 245 13.21 -17.47 11.63
N GLU A 246 13.98 -16.42 11.35
CA GLU A 246 13.79 -15.57 10.18
C GLU A 246 13.86 -16.36 8.87
N MET A 247 14.87 -17.22 8.73
CA MET A 247 15.02 -18.08 7.55
C MET A 247 13.84 -19.05 7.40
N LYS A 248 13.35 -19.62 8.50
CA LYS A 248 12.19 -20.52 8.51
C LYS A 248 10.93 -19.79 8.02
N ILE A 249 10.70 -18.56 8.47
CA ILE A 249 9.58 -17.72 8.01
C ILE A 249 9.72 -17.41 6.52
N ARG A 250 10.87 -16.88 6.08
CA ARG A 250 11.08 -16.50 4.67
C ARG A 250 10.94 -17.68 3.72
N LYS A 251 11.29 -18.89 4.16
CA LYS A 251 11.12 -20.12 3.38
C LYS A 251 9.66 -20.57 3.28
N LYS A 252 8.88 -20.38 4.35
CA LYS A 252 7.47 -20.80 4.40
C LYS A 252 6.53 -19.77 3.75
N TYR A 253 6.83 -18.49 3.93
CA TYR A 253 6.07 -17.34 3.44
C TYR A 253 6.97 -16.50 2.51
N PRO A 254 7.13 -16.88 1.23
CA PRO A 254 8.00 -16.18 0.29
C PRO A 254 7.58 -14.73 0.01
N GLU A 255 6.33 -14.36 0.33
CA GLU A 255 5.84 -12.98 0.33
C GLU A 255 6.52 -12.10 1.40
N VAL A 256 7.00 -12.68 2.51
CA VAL A 256 7.72 -11.96 3.57
C VAL A 256 9.17 -11.80 3.16
N ARG A 257 9.48 -10.69 2.48
CA ARG A 257 10.84 -10.41 2.00
C ARG A 257 11.73 -9.79 3.07
N HIS A 258 11.13 -8.98 3.94
CA HIS A 258 11.80 -8.38 5.08
C HIS A 258 11.13 -8.91 6.34
N CYS A 259 11.86 -9.72 7.10
CA CYS A 259 11.47 -10.18 8.43
C CYS A 259 12.51 -9.60 9.37
N ASP A 260 12.09 -8.76 10.31
CA ASP A 260 12.94 -8.16 11.32
C ASP A 260 12.42 -8.63 12.69
N LEU A 261 13.15 -9.52 13.36
CA LEU A 261 12.79 -10.01 14.69
C LEU A 261 13.70 -9.37 15.73
N GLU A 262 13.12 -8.67 16.69
CA GLU A 262 13.85 -7.99 17.76
C GLU A 262 13.63 -8.74 19.10
N ILE A 263 14.63 -8.71 19.98
CA ILE A 263 14.51 -9.27 21.33
C ILE A 263 13.85 -8.22 22.22
N LEU A 264 12.91 -8.65 23.08
CA LEU A 264 12.23 -7.78 24.04
C LEU A 264 13.15 -7.35 25.21
#